data_AF-X1NEL5-F1
#
_entry.id   AF-X1NEL5-F1
#
_cell.length_a   1.000
_cell.length_b   1.000
_cell.length_c   1.000
_cell.angle_alpha   90.00
_cell.angle_beta   90.00
_cell.angle_gamma   90.00
#
_symmetry.space_group_name_H-M   'P 1'
#
loop_
_entity.id
_entity.type
_entity.pdbx_description
1 polymer ?
#
loop_
_entity_poly.entity_id
_entity_poly.type
_entity_poly.pdbx_seq_one_letter_code
_entity_poly.pdbx_strand_id
1 'polypeptide(L)'
;MKIQEVFCKSILNKTGIPVGDYALNPYTGCEHGCIYCYAVFMKRFSGHKEPWGNFVDIKINAADVLHKQLNRLKPGTILLGTVTDPYQPLEEKYEITRSCLKELVNSNFPVSIQTKSSLVLRDMDLIKEIKDI
;
A
#
# COMPACT_ATOMS: atom_id res chain seq x y z
N MET A 1 -14.48 13.86 5.51
CA MET A 1 -13.70 12.68 5.09
C MET A 1 -14.12 11.48 5.94
N LYS A 2 -14.44 10.34 5.32
CA LYS A 2 -14.81 9.11 6.02
C LYS A 2 -13.59 8.22 6.21
N ILE A 3 -13.24 7.93 7.44
CA ILE A 3 -12.07 7.11 7.77
C ILE A 3 -12.56 5.89 8.54
N GLN A 4 -12.11 4.71 8.14
CA GLN A 4 -12.48 3.45 8.80
C GLN A 4 -11.28 2.53 8.92
N GLU A 5 -11.19 1.82 10.04
CA GLU A 5 -10.27 0.70 10.19
C GLU A 5 -10.96 -0.57 9.70
N VAL A 6 -10.26 -1.36 8.89
CA VAL A 6 -10.80 -2.58 8.28
C VAL A 6 -9.79 -3.72 8.37
N PHE A 7 -10.32 -4.94 8.39
CA PHE A 7 -9.51 -6.14 8.22
C PHE A 7 -9.54 -6.61 6.77
N CYS A 8 -8.36 -6.91 6.22
CA CYS A 8 -8.22 -7.49 4.90
C CYS A 8 -7.94 -9.00 4.97
N LYS A 9 -8.37 -9.73 3.94
CA LYS A 9 -8.04 -11.17 3.76
C LYS A 9 -6.76 -11.39 2.95
N SER A 10 -6.41 -10.40 2.13
CA SER A 10 -5.23 -10.38 1.25
C SER A 10 -4.76 -8.94 1.15
N ILE A 11 -3.44 -8.74 1.16
CA ILE A 11 -2.82 -7.43 1.00
C ILE A 11 -1.87 -7.40 -0.21
N LEU A 12 -1.24 -8.54 -0.51
CA LEU A 12 -0.37 -8.73 -1.67
C LEU A 12 -1.12 -9.52 -2.75
N ASN A 13 -1.47 -8.85 -3.85
CA ASN A 13 -2.28 -9.42 -4.92
C ASN A 13 -1.51 -9.41 -6.24
N LYS A 14 -1.70 -10.43 -7.10
CA LYS A 14 -1.10 -10.40 -8.44
C LYS A 14 -1.59 -9.20 -9.24
N THR A 15 -0.69 -8.57 -9.99
CA THR A 15 -1.02 -7.44 -10.86
C THR A 15 -0.84 -7.79 -12.33
N GLY A 16 -1.52 -7.06 -13.20
CA GLY A 16 -1.33 -7.11 -14.66
C GLY A 16 -0.39 -6.02 -15.18
N ILE A 17 0.26 -5.27 -14.29
CA ILE A 17 1.20 -4.20 -14.64
C ILE A 17 2.52 -4.86 -15.10
N PRO A 18 3.01 -4.61 -16.33
CA PRO A 18 4.17 -5.34 -16.88
C PRO A 18 5.47 -5.27 -16.09
N VAL A 19 5.64 -4.25 -15.24
CA VAL A 19 6.87 -4.00 -14.47
C VAL A 19 6.85 -4.60 -13.06
N GLY A 20 5.79 -5.33 -12.68
CA GLY A 20 5.74 -5.99 -11.38
C GLY A 20 4.78 -7.18 -11.33
N ASP A 21 5.02 -8.06 -10.38
CA ASP A 21 4.26 -9.30 -10.20
C ASP A 21 3.10 -9.13 -9.23
N TYR A 22 3.30 -8.29 -8.20
CA TYR A 22 2.34 -8.07 -7.13
C TYR A 22 2.09 -6.59 -6.88
N ALA A 23 0.86 -6.26 -6.46
CA ALA A 23 0.48 -4.95 -5.97
C ALA A 23 0.21 -5.01 -4.47
N LEU A 24 0.81 -4.07 -3.75
CA LEU A 24 0.63 -3.87 -2.31
C LEU A 24 0.00 -2.48 -2.10
N ASN A 25 -1.19 -2.45 -1.51
CA ASN A 25 -1.90 -1.20 -1.19
C ASN A 25 -2.37 -1.26 0.27
N PRO A 26 -1.67 -0.61 1.21
CA PRO A 26 -2.02 -0.59 2.64
C PRO A 26 -3.38 0.05 2.93
N TYR A 27 -3.87 0.87 2.00
CA TYR A 27 -5.11 1.62 2.14
C TYR A 27 -6.10 1.29 1.00
N THR A 28 -7.34 1.71 1.19
CA THR A 28 -8.35 1.84 0.11
C THR A 28 -8.86 3.27 0.13
N GLY A 29 -8.83 3.96 -1.02
CA GLY A 29 -9.00 5.43 -1.04
C GLY A 29 -7.70 6.17 -0.75
N CYS A 30 -7.66 7.47 -1.05
CA CYS A 30 -6.45 8.27 -0.99
C CYS A 30 -6.78 9.74 -0.65
N GLU A 31 -6.29 10.27 0.46
CA GLU A 31 -6.54 11.66 0.92
C GLU A 31 -6.00 12.73 -0.03
N HIS A 32 -5.00 12.39 -0.85
CA HIS A 32 -4.48 13.32 -1.86
C HIS A 32 -5.58 13.82 -2.81
N GLY A 33 -6.63 13.02 -3.05
CA GLY A 33 -7.82 13.45 -3.79
C GLY A 33 -7.54 14.03 -5.18
N CYS A 34 -6.44 13.61 -5.83
CA CYS A 34 -5.99 14.22 -7.08
C CYS A 34 -7.07 14.14 -8.17
N ILE A 35 -7.40 15.28 -8.77
CA ILE A 35 -8.41 15.39 -9.83
C ILE A 35 -8.09 14.55 -11.07
N TYR A 36 -6.81 14.28 -11.30
CA TYR A 36 -6.28 13.50 -12.42
C TYR A 36 -5.99 12.03 -12.05
N CYS A 37 -6.44 11.58 -10.87
CA CYS A 37 -6.11 10.25 -10.37
C CYS A 37 -6.74 9.16 -11.25
N TYR A 38 -5.91 8.36 -11.89
CA TYR A 38 -6.38 7.23 -12.70
C TYR A 38 -7.11 6.20 -11.83
N ALA A 39 -6.75 6.05 -10.56
CA ALA A 39 -7.34 5.08 -9.64
C ALA A 39 -8.77 5.40 -9.19
N VAL A 40 -9.37 6.53 -9.61
CA VAL A 40 -10.77 6.87 -9.27
C VAL A 40 -11.74 5.75 -9.64
N PHE A 41 -11.49 5.01 -10.73
CA PHE A 41 -12.34 3.88 -11.12
C PHE A 41 -12.37 2.76 -10.05
N MET A 42 -11.33 2.64 -9.22
CA MET A 42 -11.25 1.62 -8.17
C MET A 42 -12.28 1.85 -7.07
N LYS A 43 -12.83 3.06 -6.93
CA LYS A 43 -13.94 3.37 -6.02
C LYS A 43 -15.10 2.38 -6.19
N ARG A 44 -15.41 1.95 -7.42
CA ARG A 44 -16.54 1.03 -7.69
C ARG A 44 -16.42 -0.32 -6.96
N PHE A 45 -15.21 -0.70 -6.54
CA PHE A 45 -14.95 -1.94 -5.81
C PHE A 45 -14.86 -1.76 -4.29
N SER A 46 -14.91 -0.51 -3.80
CA SER A 46 -14.74 -0.18 -2.39
C SER A 46 -16.05 -0.17 -1.60
N GLY A 47 -17.21 -0.12 -2.27
CA GLY A 47 -18.51 0.04 -1.62
C GLY A 47 -18.81 1.46 -1.09
N HIS A 48 -17.88 2.40 -1.26
CA HIS A 48 -18.06 3.79 -0.85
C HIS A 48 -18.97 4.59 -1.78
N LYS A 49 -19.81 5.45 -1.18
CA LYS A 49 -20.61 6.44 -1.91
C LYS A 49 -19.88 7.79 -2.01
N GLU A 50 -18.98 8.05 -1.07
CA GLU A 50 -18.19 9.26 -0.95
C GLU A 50 -17.32 9.50 -2.21
N PRO A 51 -17.11 10.74 -2.65
CA PRO A 51 -16.22 11.02 -3.78
C PRO A 51 -14.78 10.58 -3.48
N TRP A 52 -13.99 10.28 -4.53
CA TRP A 52 -12.56 10.00 -4.37
C TRP A 52 -11.86 11.17 -3.67
N GLY A 53 -10.91 10.90 -2.77
CA GLY A 53 -10.34 11.92 -1.89
C GLY A 53 -11.08 12.14 -0.58
N ASN A 54 -12.31 11.64 -0.45
CA ASN A 54 -13.14 11.89 0.75
C ASN A 54 -13.40 10.63 1.59
N PHE A 55 -12.71 9.53 1.30
CA PHE A 55 -12.73 8.33 2.12
C PHE A 55 -11.36 7.63 2.14
N VAL A 56 -11.06 6.97 3.26
CA VAL A 56 -9.92 6.05 3.40
C VAL A 56 -10.31 4.89 4.32
N ASP A 57 -10.12 3.67 3.85
CA ASP A 57 -10.10 2.48 4.70
C ASP A 57 -8.65 2.08 4.99
N ILE A 58 -8.36 1.89 6.27
CA ILE A 58 -7.03 1.58 6.80
C ILE A 58 -7.00 0.08 7.09
N LYS A 59 -6.14 -0.67 6.39
CA LYS A 59 -6.04 -2.12 6.58
C LYS A 59 -5.14 -2.41 7.77
N ILE A 60 -5.69 -2.34 8.97
CA ILE A 60 -4.94 -2.42 10.24
C ILE A 60 -4.19 -3.75 10.43
N ASN A 61 -4.62 -4.82 9.77
CA ASN A 61 -3.96 -6.12 9.81
C ASN A 61 -3.04 -6.39 8.59
N ALA A 62 -2.68 -5.35 7.82
CA ALA A 62 -1.92 -5.49 6.58
C ALA A 62 -0.59 -6.21 6.78
N ALA A 63 0.19 -5.85 7.81
CA ALA A 63 1.49 -6.45 8.07
C ALA A 63 1.37 -7.96 8.39
N ASP A 64 0.44 -8.36 9.26
CA ASP A 64 0.22 -9.77 9.61
C ASP A 64 -0.18 -10.62 8.39
N VAL A 65 -1.03 -10.05 7.53
CA VAL A 65 -1.46 -10.71 6.30
C VAL A 65 -0.29 -10.78 5.31
N LEU A 66 0.49 -9.70 5.18
CA LEU A 66 1.66 -9.63 4.33
C LEU A 66 2.67 -10.70 4.70
N HIS A 67 3.03 -10.80 5.99
CA HIS A 67 3.95 -11.82 6.52
C HIS A 67 3.54 -13.23 6.07
N LYS A 68 2.26 -13.58 6.26
CA LYS A 68 1.72 -14.89 5.86
C LYS A 68 1.75 -15.10 4.35
N GLN A 69 1.56 -14.05 3.56
CA GLN A 69 1.59 -14.14 2.09
C GLN A 69 3.01 -14.25 1.54
N LEU A 70 3.97 -13.51 2.09
CA LEU A 70 5.39 -13.58 1.69
C LEU A 70 5.96 -15.00 1.87
N ASN A 71 5.58 -15.70 2.94
CA ASN A 71 6.02 -17.08 3.20
C ASN A 71 5.42 -18.13 2.24
N ARG A 72 4.33 -17.79 1.53
CA ARG A 72 3.58 -18.72 0.67
C ARG A 72 3.76 -18.45 -0.82
N LEU A 73 4.03 -17.20 -1.17
CA LEU A 73 4.16 -16.77 -2.55
C LEU A 73 5.59 -16.94 -3.06
N LYS A 74 5.74 -17.10 -4.37
CA LYS A 74 7.06 -17.07 -5.01
C LYS A 74 7.56 -15.62 -5.06
N PRO A 75 8.86 -15.38 -4.82
CA PRO A 75 9.46 -14.06 -5.00
C PRO A 75 9.12 -13.46 -6.38
N GLY A 76 8.82 -12.17 -6.38
CA GLY A 76 8.49 -11.36 -7.56
C GLY A 76 8.40 -9.90 -7.15
N THR A 77 8.43 -8.98 -8.12
CA THR A 77 8.50 -7.54 -7.84
C THR A 77 7.17 -7.04 -7.27
N ILE A 78 7.25 -6.39 -6.11
CA ILE A 78 6.11 -5.78 -5.41
C ILE A 78 6.03 -4.31 -5.78
N LEU A 79 4.89 -3.89 -6.30
CA LEU A 79 4.56 -2.50 -6.54
C LEU A 79 3.74 -1.97 -5.35
N LEU A 80 4.39 -1.20 -4.48
CA LEU A 80 3.76 -0.54 -3.35
C LEU A 80 3.18 0.80 -3.80
N GLY A 81 1.87 0.98 -3.63
CA GLY A 81 1.19 2.24 -3.93
C GLY A 81 0.61 2.34 -5.34
N THR A 82 0.18 1.22 -5.94
CA THR A 82 -0.37 1.25 -7.29
C THR A 82 -1.69 2.03 -7.36
N VAL A 83 -2.61 1.83 -6.42
CA VAL A 83 -3.97 2.40 -6.47
C VAL A 83 -4.14 3.56 -5.49
N THR A 84 -3.47 3.48 -4.35
CA THR A 84 -3.56 4.44 -3.25
C THR A 84 -2.17 4.85 -2.84
N ASP A 85 -1.99 6.09 -2.39
CA ASP A 85 -0.68 6.52 -1.90
C ASP A 85 -0.40 5.87 -0.53
N PRO A 86 0.70 5.12 -0.39
CA PRO A 86 1.05 4.43 0.85
C PRO A 86 1.53 5.41 1.94
N TYR A 87 1.94 6.63 1.56
CA TYR A 87 2.39 7.69 2.45
C TYR A 87 1.46 8.91 2.45
N GLN A 88 0.16 8.69 2.19
CA GLN A 88 -0.85 9.72 2.41
C GLN A 88 -0.85 10.22 3.88
N PRO A 89 -1.38 11.43 4.19
CA PRO A 89 -1.32 12.03 5.52
C PRO A 89 -1.64 11.10 6.70
N LEU A 90 -2.62 10.20 6.59
CA LEU A 90 -2.97 9.23 7.63
C LEU A 90 -1.82 8.28 8.00
N GLU A 91 -0.88 8.01 7.08
CA GLU A 91 0.29 7.17 7.35
C GLU A 91 1.21 7.77 8.43
N GLU A 92 1.18 9.09 8.65
CA GLU A 92 1.94 9.73 9.74
C GLU A 92 1.51 9.19 11.11
N LYS A 93 0.22 8.86 11.26
CA LYS A 93 -0.35 8.34 12.50
C LYS A 93 -0.45 6.81 12.53
N TYR A 94 -0.87 6.19 11.43
CA TYR A 94 -1.22 4.76 11.43
C TYR A 94 -0.03 3.83 11.14
N GLU A 95 1.02 4.33 10.49
CA GLU A 95 2.25 3.57 10.24
C GLU A 95 2.03 2.18 9.60
N ILE A 96 0.98 2.01 8.77
CA ILE A 96 0.67 0.73 8.14
C ILE A 96 1.72 0.40 7.08
N THR A 97 2.12 1.39 6.29
CA THR A 97 3.19 1.22 5.30
C THR A 97 4.51 0.91 5.98
N ARG A 98 4.88 1.64 7.05
CA ARG A 98 6.08 1.34 7.85
C ARG A 98 6.05 -0.09 8.38
N SER A 99 4.91 -0.54 8.89
CA SER A 99 4.74 -1.92 9.37
C SER A 99 4.88 -2.95 8.26
N CYS A 100 4.35 -2.67 7.06
CA CYS A 100 4.58 -3.52 5.89
C CYS A 100 6.05 -3.55 5.48
N LEU A 101 6.76 -2.42 5.54
CA LEU A 101 8.19 -2.35 5.20
C LEU A 101 9.04 -3.22 6.13
N LYS A 102 8.75 -3.26 7.43
CA LYS A 102 9.44 -4.14 8.39
C LYS A 102 9.36 -5.62 7.98
N GLU A 103 8.22 -6.06 7.45
CA GLU A 103 8.06 -7.42 6.91
C GLU A 103 8.84 -7.62 5.61
N LEU A 104 8.93 -6.58 4.77
CA LEU A 104 9.63 -6.63 3.48
C LEU A 104 11.15 -6.64 3.61
N VAL A 105 11.72 -5.99 4.64
CA VAL A 105 13.17 -5.97 4.92
C VAL A 105 13.75 -7.38 4.99
N ASN A 106 13.05 -8.32 5.63
CA ASN A 106 13.50 -9.70 5.78
C ASN A 106 13.08 -10.61 4.62
N SER A 107 12.46 -10.06 3.59
CA SER A 107 11.96 -10.80 2.43
C SER A 107 12.96 -10.79 1.27
N ASN A 108 12.78 -11.71 0.31
CA ASN A 108 13.54 -11.73 -0.94
C ASN A 108 12.73 -11.12 -2.11
N PHE A 109 11.73 -10.27 -1.81
CA PHE A 109 10.90 -9.64 -2.82
C PHE A 109 11.48 -8.26 -3.16
N PRO A 110 11.79 -7.97 -4.43
CA PRO A 110 12.06 -6.60 -4.87
C PRO A 110 10.84 -5.70 -4.65
N VAL A 111 11.05 -4.44 -4.29
CA VAL A 111 9.96 -3.52 -3.93
C VAL A 111 10.09 -2.18 -4.63
N SER A 112 9.19 -1.86 -5.55
CA SER A 112 9.07 -0.51 -6.11
C SER A 112 8.04 0.30 -5.33
N ILE A 113 8.44 1.47 -4.82
CA ILE A 113 7.56 2.36 -4.05
C ILE A 113 7.12 3.55 -4.90
N GLN A 114 5.81 3.78 -4.95
CA GLN A 114 5.22 4.96 -5.59
C GLN A 114 4.51 5.82 -4.56
N THR A 115 4.92 7.09 -4.45
CA THR A 115 4.30 8.06 -3.55
C THR A 115 4.51 9.49 -4.03
N LYS A 116 3.57 10.38 -3.66
CA LYS A 116 3.64 11.84 -3.82
C LYS A 116 4.10 12.55 -2.55
N SER A 117 4.23 11.83 -1.44
CA SER A 117 4.50 12.40 -0.12
C SER A 117 5.98 12.30 0.25
N SER A 118 6.53 13.36 0.83
CA SER A 118 7.88 13.35 1.42
C SER A 118 7.95 12.53 2.71
N LEU A 119 6.82 12.08 3.26
CA LEU A 119 6.78 11.24 4.46
C LEU A 119 7.55 9.92 4.29
N VAL A 120 7.75 9.46 3.05
CA VAL A 120 8.64 8.33 2.73
C VAL A 120 10.04 8.45 3.35
N LEU A 121 10.54 9.68 3.51
CA LEU A 121 11.86 9.93 4.10
C LEU A 121 11.96 9.48 5.56
N ARG A 122 10.84 9.40 6.30
CA ARG A 122 10.77 8.85 7.66
C ARG A 122 11.28 7.41 7.72
N ASP A 123 11.00 6.64 6.67
CA ASP A 123 11.22 5.19 6.64
C ASP A 123 12.49 4.80 5.86
N MET A 124 13.44 5.74 5.70
CA MET A 124 14.73 5.48 5.06
C MET A 124 15.60 4.47 5.81
N ASP A 125 15.38 4.32 7.11
CA ASP A 125 16.03 3.27 7.91
C ASP A 125 15.66 1.89 7.35
N LEU A 126 14.38 1.64 7.10
CA LEU A 126 13.89 0.37 6.57
C LEU A 126 14.16 0.21 5.07
N ILE A 127 13.94 1.26 4.29
CA ILE A 127 14.07 1.23 2.82
C ILE A 127 15.49 0.87 2.39
N LYS A 128 16.51 1.32 3.13
CA LYS A 128 17.92 0.99 2.84
C LYS A 128 18.28 -0.46 3.12
N GLU A 129 17.51 -1.16 3.94
CA GLU A 129 17.73 -2.58 4.25
C GLU A 129 17.07 -3.52 3.24
N ILE A 130 16.14 -3.00 2.42
CA ILE A 130 15.55 -3.76 1.32
C ILE A 130 16.60 -3.97 0.22
N LYS A 131 16.85 -5.23 -0.14
CA LYS A 131 17.92 -5.61 -1.08
C LYS A 131 17.76 -5.01 -2.48
N ASP A 132 16.53 -4.88 -2.95
CA ASP A 132 16.19 -4.45 -4.32
C ASP A 132 14.95 -3.55 -4.28
N ILE A 133 15.13 -2.26 -4.58
CA ILE A 133 14.14 -1.18 -4.42
C ILE A 133 14.06 -0.25 -5.63
#